data_AF-A0A0M0BMZ6-F1
#
_entry.id   AF-A0A0M0BMZ6-F1
#
_cell.length_a   1.000
_cell.length_b   1.000
_cell.length_c   1.000
_cell.angle_alpha   90.00
_cell.angle_beta   90.00
_cell.angle_gamma   90.00
#
_symmetry.space_group_name_H-M   'P 1'
#
loop_
_entity.id
_entity.type
_entity.pdbx_description
1 polymer ?
#
loop_
_entity_poly.entity_id
_entity_poly.type
_entity_poly.pdbx_seq_one_letter_code
_entity_poly.pdbx_strand_id
1 'polypeptide(L)'
;MPGDLAREIRRLEARLDVFLQAEDAFVTELRDCLAQFKKLTDGLERLEAGRASERVTDLSRLRLEAAETLNAVLQRQSKAEHEKSHILESYGALILALETRLQSVP
;
A
#
# COMPACT_ATOMS: atom_id res chain seq x y z
N MET A 1 -34.04 -0.25 -9.45
CA MET A 1 -34.03 1.02 -8.68
C MET A 1 -32.58 1.46 -8.55
N PRO A 2 -32.19 2.64 -9.08
CA PRO A 2 -30.89 3.23 -8.76
C PRO A 2 -30.69 3.29 -7.24
N GLY A 3 -29.47 2.96 -6.80
CA GLY A 3 -28.90 3.28 -5.48
C GLY A 3 -29.87 3.43 -4.31
N ASP A 4 -30.24 2.34 -3.61
CA ASP A 4 -30.66 2.55 -2.23
C ASP A 4 -29.46 3.14 -1.50
N LEU A 5 -29.55 4.41 -1.10
CA LEU A 5 -28.46 5.16 -0.47
C LEU A 5 -27.84 4.35 0.68
N ALA A 6 -28.65 3.63 1.46
CA ALA A 6 -28.18 2.76 2.53
C ALA A 6 -27.30 1.60 2.04
N ARG A 7 -27.57 1.07 0.84
CA ARG A 7 -26.75 0.03 0.20
C ARG A 7 -25.42 0.59 -0.27
N GLU A 8 -25.40 1.77 -0.88
CA GLU A 8 -24.14 2.39 -1.35
C GLU A 8 -23.25 2.85 -0.18
N ILE A 9 -23.85 3.31 0.93
CA ILE A 9 -23.13 3.56 2.20
C ILE A 9 -22.44 2.27 2.68
N ARG A 10 -23.20 1.17 2.85
CA ARG A 10 -22.62 -0.12 3.30
C ARG A 10 -21.54 -0.65 2.37
N ARG A 11 -21.68 -0.43 1.06
CA ARG A 11 -20.66 -0.80 0.08
C ARG A 11 -19.37 0.01 0.27
N LEU A 12 -19.50 1.32 0.49
CA LEU A 12 -18.33 2.18 0.74
C LEU A 12 -17.65 1.81 2.06
N GLU A 13 -18.41 1.53 3.13
CA GLU A 13 -17.87 1.03 4.40
C GLU A 13 -17.04 -0.25 4.19
N ALA A 14 -17.60 -1.25 3.51
CA ALA A 14 -16.89 -2.50 3.23
C ALA A 14 -15.63 -2.29 2.37
N ARG A 15 -15.68 -1.41 1.37
CA ARG A 15 -14.51 -1.06 0.55
C ARG A 15 -13.44 -0.34 1.38
N LEU A 16 -13.84 0.54 2.31
CA LEU A 16 -12.92 1.26 3.18
C LEU A 16 -12.15 0.28 4.08
N ASP A 17 -12.83 -0.69 4.67
CA ASP A 17 -12.19 -1.72 5.49
C ASP A 17 -11.16 -2.52 4.69
N VAL A 18 -11.49 -2.92 3.46
CA VAL A 18 -10.57 -3.65 2.58
C VAL A 18 -9.36 -2.79 2.19
N PHE A 19 -9.58 -1.51 1.84
CA PHE A 19 -8.50 -0.57 1.54
C PHE A 19 -7.58 -0.39 2.74
N LEU A 20 -8.12 -0.18 3.94
CA LEU A 20 -7.32 0.00 5.16
C LEU A 20 -6.45 -1.24 5.47
N GLN A 21 -6.98 -2.45 5.26
CA GLN A 21 -6.21 -3.68 5.40
C GLN A 21 -5.07 -3.77 4.38
N ALA A 22 -5.34 -3.40 3.13
CA ALA A 22 -4.31 -3.40 2.07
C ALA A 22 -3.22 -2.34 2.34
N GLU A 23 -3.62 -1.16 2.79
CA GLU A 23 -2.72 -0.05 3.12
C GLU A 23 -1.83 -0.40 4.33
N ASP A 24 -2.39 -0.98 5.40
CA ASP A 24 -1.62 -1.39 6.58
C ASP A 24 -0.58 -2.47 6.24
N ALA A 25 -0.95 -3.43 5.38
CA ALA A 25 -0.03 -4.44 4.87
C ALA A 25 1.10 -3.80 4.04
N PHE A 26 0.78 -2.84 3.17
CA PHE A 26 1.78 -2.08 2.41
C PHE A 26 2.73 -1.31 3.34
N VAL A 27 2.20 -0.57 4.31
CA VAL A 27 2.99 0.23 5.25
C VAL A 27 3.92 -0.66 6.09
N THR A 28 3.43 -1.83 6.52
CA THR A 28 4.23 -2.80 7.27
C THR A 28 5.40 -3.32 6.44
N GLU A 29 5.15 -3.78 5.21
CA GLU A 29 6.24 -4.25 4.33
C GLU A 29 7.22 -3.11 3.96
N LEU A 30 6.73 -1.88 3.81
CA LEU A 30 7.58 -0.71 3.55
C LEU A 30 8.53 -0.43 4.72
N ARG A 31 8.07 -0.57 5.97
CA ARG A 31 8.93 -0.42 7.16
C ARG A 31 10.04 -1.47 7.17
N ASP A 32 9.73 -2.71 6.84
CA ASP A 32 10.71 -3.80 6.75
C ASP A 32 11.72 -3.55 5.63
N CYS A 33 11.25 -3.08 4.47
CA CYS A 33 12.09 -2.67 3.35
C CYS A 33 13.09 -1.58 3.76
N LEU A 34 12.61 -0.53 4.45
CA LEU A 34 13.48 0.54 4.97
C LEU A 34 14.52 -0.01 5.97
N ALA A 35 14.17 -1.00 6.78
CA ALA A 35 15.13 -1.65 7.68
C ALA A 35 16.22 -2.42 6.89
N GLN A 36 15.87 -3.06 5.77
CA GLN A 36 16.86 -3.72 4.91
C GLN A 36 17.80 -2.72 4.23
N PHE A 37 17.27 -1.60 3.73
CA PHE A 37 18.10 -0.53 3.16
C PHE A 37 19.06 0.05 4.20
N LYS A 38 18.64 0.25 5.44
CA LYS A 38 19.54 0.68 6.54
C LYS A 38 20.68 -0.30 6.77
N LYS A 39 20.40 -1.61 6.81
CA LYS A 39 21.45 -2.65 6.96
C LYS A 39 22.43 -2.63 5.79
N LEU A 40 21.93 -2.43 4.56
CA LEU A 40 22.77 -2.30 3.38
C LEU A 40 23.67 -1.07 3.47
N THR A 41 23.13 0.08 3.89
CA THR A 41 23.89 1.31 4.13
C THR A 41 24.97 1.11 5.19
N ASP A 42 24.65 0.50 6.34
CA ASP A 42 25.63 0.21 7.38
C ASP A 42 26.78 -0.67 6.86
N GLY A 43 26.49 -1.65 6.00
CA GLY A 43 27.50 -2.49 5.35
C GLY A 43 28.39 -1.71 4.39
N LEU A 44 27.80 -0.80 3.60
CA LEU A 44 28.53 0.08 2.68
C LEU A 44 29.48 1.01 3.44
N GLU A 45 29.01 1.64 4.52
CA GLU A 45 29.82 2.54 5.34
C GLU A 45 31.02 1.83 5.98
N ARG A 46 30.85 0.59 6.45
CA ARG A 46 31.95 -0.23 7.00
C ARG A 46 33.00 -0.58 5.94
N LEU A 47 32.55 -0.88 4.71
CA LEU A 47 33.42 -1.17 3.57
C LEU A 47 34.25 0.07 3.20
N GLU A 48 33.61 1.22 3.08
CA GLU A 48 34.27 2.51 2.76
C GLU A 48 35.27 2.93 3.84
N ALA A 49 34.95 2.69 5.11
CA ALA A 49 35.85 2.99 6.23
C ALA A 49 37.08 2.06 6.31
N GLY A 50 37.24 1.09 5.41
CA GLY A 50 38.30 0.09 5.46
C GLY A 50 38.21 -0.82 6.70
N ARG A 51 37.05 -0.83 7.38
CA ARG A 51 36.80 -1.61 8.61
C ARG A 51 36.20 -2.98 8.31
N ALA A 52 35.90 -3.26 7.05
CA ALA A 52 35.29 -4.50 6.62
C ALA A 52 36.32 -5.61 6.41
N SER A 53 36.25 -6.65 7.26
CA SER A 53 36.55 -8.03 6.85
C SER A 53 35.36 -8.64 6.06
N GLU A 54 34.23 -7.93 5.95
CA GLU A 54 33.04 -8.36 5.21
C GLU A 54 33.38 -8.52 3.72
N ARG A 55 33.10 -9.70 3.18
CA ARG A 55 33.41 -10.00 1.78
C ARG A 55 32.39 -9.27 0.90
N VAL A 56 32.81 -8.79 -0.26
CA VAL A 56 31.94 -8.19 -1.30
C VAL A 56 30.69 -9.06 -1.60
N THR A 57 30.78 -10.38 -1.37
CA THR A 57 29.66 -11.33 -1.46
C THR A 57 28.53 -11.07 -0.45
N ASP A 58 28.85 -10.67 0.78
CA ASP A 58 27.84 -10.41 1.83
C ASP A 58 27.04 -9.15 1.51
N LEU A 59 27.72 -8.13 0.98
CA LEU A 59 27.11 -6.87 0.56
C LEU A 59 26.28 -7.04 -0.73
N SER A 60 26.74 -7.90 -1.64
CA SER A 60 25.98 -8.29 -2.84
C SER A 60 24.68 -9.03 -2.47
N ARG A 61 24.71 -9.88 -1.44
CA ARG A 61 23.51 -10.54 -0.89
C ARG A 61 22.54 -9.53 -0.29
N LEU A 62 23.02 -8.63 0.57
CA LEU A 62 22.19 -7.56 1.16
C LEU A 62 21.55 -6.67 0.09
N ARG A 63 22.28 -6.38 -0.99
CA ARG A 63 21.75 -5.64 -2.15
C ARG A 63 20.59 -6.39 -2.82
N LEU A 64 20.73 -7.70 -3.03
CA LEU A 64 19.67 -8.52 -3.62
C LEU A 64 18.45 -8.57 -2.71
N GLU A 65 18.65 -8.82 -1.41
CA GLU A 65 17.57 -8.86 -0.41
C GLU A 65 16.79 -7.54 -0.33
N ALA A 66 17.49 -6.40 -0.35
CA ALA A 66 16.86 -5.09 -0.39
C ALA A 66 16.03 -4.87 -1.67
N ALA A 67 16.55 -5.30 -2.83
CA ALA A 67 15.84 -5.19 -4.11
C ALA A 67 14.59 -6.09 -4.17
N GLU A 68 14.68 -7.33 -3.68
CA GLU A 68 13.55 -8.25 -3.58
C GLU A 68 12.47 -7.72 -2.64
N THR A 69 12.88 -7.19 -1.48
CA THR A 69 11.95 -6.59 -0.51
C THR A 69 11.27 -5.36 -1.11
N LEU A 70 12.00 -4.50 -1.83
CA LEU A 70 11.40 -3.35 -2.52
C LEU A 70 10.39 -3.78 -3.58
N ASN A 71 10.71 -4.82 -4.37
CA ASN A 71 9.78 -5.34 -5.37
C ASN A 71 8.48 -5.86 -4.71
N ALA A 72 8.57 -6.55 -3.57
CA ALA A 72 7.39 -6.98 -2.81
C ALA A 72 6.54 -5.78 -2.34
N VAL A 73 7.18 -4.73 -1.81
CA VAL A 73 6.50 -3.50 -1.40
C VAL A 73 5.77 -2.85 -2.57
N LEU A 74 6.38 -2.77 -3.76
CA LEU A 74 5.73 -2.20 -4.94
C LEU A 74 4.49 -3.01 -5.37
N GLN A 75 4.55 -4.34 -5.25
CA GLN A 75 3.39 -5.20 -5.50
C GLN A 75 2.27 -4.96 -4.48
N ARG A 76 2.59 -4.71 -3.21
CA ARG A 76 1.59 -4.35 -2.19
C ARG A 76 1.00 -2.97 -2.43
N GLN A 77 1.84 -1.99 -2.75
CA GLN A 77 1.40 -0.64 -3.06
C GLN A 77 0.42 -0.65 -4.25
N SER A 78 0.72 -1.43 -5.29
CA SER A 78 -0.19 -1.59 -6.43
C SER A 78 -1.56 -2.15 -6.03
N LYS A 79 -1.61 -3.07 -5.05
CA LYS A 79 -2.89 -3.58 -4.52
C LYS A 79 -3.63 -2.52 -3.72
N ALA A 80 -2.94 -1.79 -2.84
CA ALA A 80 -3.56 -0.72 -2.06
C ALA A 80 -4.13 0.39 -2.96
N GLU A 81 -3.40 0.80 -4.00
CA GLU A 81 -3.90 1.76 -4.99
C GLU A 81 -5.08 1.21 -5.81
N HIS A 82 -5.12 -0.10 -6.09
CA HIS A 82 -6.28 -0.73 -6.70
C HIS A 82 -7.52 -0.62 -5.78
N GLU A 83 -7.39 -0.95 -4.51
CA GLU A 83 -8.51 -0.81 -3.55
C GLU A 83 -8.95 0.64 -3.37
N LYS A 84 -8.01 1.58 -3.38
CA LYS A 84 -8.30 3.02 -3.38
C LYS A 84 -9.09 3.46 -4.61
N SER A 85 -8.85 2.88 -5.79
CA SER A 85 -9.66 3.17 -6.97
C SER A 85 -11.13 2.78 -6.77
N HIS A 86 -11.42 1.66 -6.09
CA HIS A 86 -12.79 1.26 -5.73
C HIS A 86 -13.46 2.27 -4.78
N ILE A 87 -12.70 2.86 -3.86
CA ILE A 87 -13.20 3.95 -3.00
C ILE A 87 -13.61 5.16 -3.84
N LEU A 88 -12.76 5.58 -4.78
CA LEU A 88 -13.03 6.72 -5.65
C LEU A 88 -14.29 6.50 -6.50
N GLU A 89 -14.47 5.30 -7.05
CA GLU A 89 -15.69 4.93 -7.77
C GLU A 89 -16.93 4.99 -6.86
N SER A 90 -16.80 4.52 -5.62
CA SER A 90 -17.89 4.53 -4.64
C SER A 90 -18.38 5.94 -4.31
N TYR A 91 -17.51 6.96 -4.34
CA TYR A 91 -17.93 8.35 -4.13
C TYR A 91 -18.95 8.81 -5.17
N GLY A 92 -18.69 8.52 -6.46
CA GLY A 92 -19.63 8.85 -7.53
C GLY A 92 -20.97 8.12 -7.39
N ALA A 93 -20.93 6.84 -7.05
CA ALA A 93 -22.14 6.04 -6.82
C ALA A 93 -22.97 6.55 -5.62
N LEU A 94 -22.30 6.98 -4.55
CA LEU A 94 -22.94 7.52 -3.35
C LEU A 94 -23.64 8.84 -3.64
N ILE A 95 -22.97 9.77 -4.33
CA ILE A 95 -23.55 11.06 -4.74
C ILE A 95 -24.77 10.82 -5.62
N LEU A 96 -24.68 9.94 -6.62
CA LEU A 96 -25.80 9.64 -7.50
C LEU A 96 -26.99 9.03 -6.74
N ALA A 97 -26.73 8.14 -5.78
CA ALA A 97 -27.76 7.55 -4.94
C ALA A 97 -28.46 8.59 -4.05
N LEU A 98 -27.69 9.54 -3.51
CA LEU A 98 -28.22 10.65 -2.73
C LEU A 98 -29.12 11.55 -3.58
N GLU A 99 -28.64 12.00 -4.74
CA GLU A 99 -29.40 12.87 -5.66
C GLU A 99 -30.70 12.19 -6.12
N THR A 100 -30.63 10.91 -6.49
CA THR A 100 -31.82 10.14 -6.88
C THR A 100 -32.83 10.06 -5.74
N ARG A 101 -32.35 9.86 -4.50
CA ARG A 101 -33.22 9.80 -3.33
C ARG A 101 -33.88 11.15 -3.06
N LEU A 102 -33.13 12.25 -3.13
CA LEU A 102 -33.68 13.60 -2.93
C LEU A 102 -34.75 13.95 -3.98
N GLN A 103 -34.55 13.58 -5.23
CA GLN A 103 -35.55 13.78 -6.30
C GLN A 103 -36.84 12.95 -6.09
N SER A 104 -36.75 11.85 -5.31
CA SER A 104 -37.89 10.99 -5.00
C SER A 104 -38.66 11.37 -3.74
N VAL A 105 -38.16 12.34 -2.96
CA VAL A 105 -38.86 12.87 -1.79
C VAL A 105 -39.77 14.02 -2.25
N PRO A 106 -41.09 13.97 -1.99
CA PRO A 106 -42.04 15.00 -2.39
C PRO A 106 -41.89 16.32 -1.61
#